data_AF-A0A839HA33-F1
#
_entry.id   AF-A0A839HA33-F1
#
_cell.length_a   1.000
_cell.length_b   1.000
_cell.length_c   1.000
_cell.angle_alpha   90.00
_cell.angle_beta   90.00
_cell.angle_gamma   90.00
#
_symmetry.space_group_name_H-M   'P 1'
#
loop_
_entity.id
_entity.type
_entity.pdbx_description
1 polymer ?
#
loop_
_entity_poly.entity_id
_entity_poly.type
_entity_poly.pdbx_seq_one_letter_code
_entity_poly.pdbx_strand_id
1 'polypeptide(L)'
;MSKKKAINFDLSEIADGGVQVKLNRALQQVADNILDPNTDPTKKRKVQLNITLAPNEKRDASDVTVEVKTTLAPEVGSTNYDAFRP
;
A
#
# COMPACT_ATOMS: atom_id res chain seq x y z
N MET A 1 21.58 13.80 -32.33
CA MET A 1 20.88 14.22 -31.11
C MET A 1 19.91 13.12 -30.70
N SER A 2 20.27 12.26 -29.75
CA SER A 2 19.43 11.12 -29.35
C SER A 2 18.24 11.61 -28.55
N LYS A 3 17.02 11.35 -29.05
CA LYS A 3 15.76 11.63 -28.35
C LYS A 3 15.79 10.93 -26.99
N LYS A 4 15.85 11.71 -25.90
CA LYS A 4 15.65 11.22 -24.54
C LYS A 4 14.19 10.73 -24.49
N LYS A 5 13.99 9.42 -24.59
CA LYS A 5 12.65 8.80 -24.45
C LYS A 5 12.29 8.93 -22.96
N ALA A 6 11.72 10.08 -22.60
CA ALA A 6 11.16 10.27 -21.28
C ALA A 6 9.97 9.31 -21.19
N ILE A 7 10.09 8.27 -20.38
CA ILE A 7 8.93 7.46 -20.02
C ILE A 7 8.07 8.40 -19.18
N ASN A 8 6.95 8.86 -19.76
CA ASN A 8 5.99 9.66 -19.03
C ASN A 8 5.29 8.71 -18.06
N PHE A 9 5.68 8.76 -16.79
CA PHE A 9 5.08 7.93 -15.75
C PHE A 9 3.90 8.70 -15.15
N ASP A 10 2.72 8.49 -15.69
CA ASP A 10 1.50 8.93 -15.04
C ASP A 10 0.89 7.76 -14.26
N LEU A 11 0.80 7.89 -12.93
CA LEU A 11 0.19 6.90 -12.06
C LEU A 11 -1.29 6.65 -12.39
N SER A 12 -1.96 7.61 -13.05
CA SER A 12 -3.32 7.45 -13.54
C SER A 12 -3.40 6.56 -14.78
N GLU A 13 -2.37 6.55 -15.62
CA GLU A 13 -2.28 5.73 -16.84
C GLU A 13 -1.79 4.31 -16.54
N ILE A 14 -1.12 4.09 -15.40
CA ILE A 14 -0.59 2.78 -15.01
C ILE A 14 -1.71 1.91 -14.43
N ALA A 15 -1.91 0.76 -15.06
CA ALA A 15 -2.96 -0.21 -14.75
C ALA A 15 -4.38 0.42 -14.74
N ASP A 16 -4.65 1.29 -15.71
CA ASP A 16 -6.00 1.78 -16.08
C ASP A 16 -6.75 2.44 -14.90
N GLY A 17 -6.05 3.25 -14.10
CA GLY A 17 -6.60 3.87 -12.88
C GLY A 17 -6.80 2.91 -11.70
N GLY A 18 -6.59 1.61 -11.88
CA GLY A 18 -6.71 0.60 -10.82
C GLY A 18 -5.73 0.81 -9.65
N VAL A 19 -4.57 1.43 -9.90
CA VAL A 19 -3.60 1.79 -8.86
C VAL A 19 -4.16 2.86 -7.93
N GLN A 20 -4.84 3.88 -8.46
CA GLN A 20 -5.45 4.93 -7.64
C GLN A 20 -6.52 4.37 -6.71
N VAL A 21 -7.37 3.46 -7.21
CA VAL A 21 -8.40 2.81 -6.39
C VAL A 21 -7.76 1.99 -5.27
N LYS A 22 -6.71 1.21 -5.56
CA LYS A 22 -5.99 0.43 -4.54
C LYS A 22 -5.30 1.32 -3.51
N LEU A 23 -4.69 2.42 -3.94
CA LEU A 23 -4.01 3.37 -3.06
C LEU A 23 -5.01 4.11 -2.15
N ASN A 24 -6.13 4.59 -2.71
CA ASN A 24 -7.18 5.24 -1.92
C ASN A 24 -7.75 4.30 -0.86
N ARG A 25 -8.03 3.04 -1.21
CA ARG A 25 -8.51 2.04 -0.26
C ARG A 25 -7.48 1.75 0.84
N ALA A 26 -6.20 1.66 0.47
CA ALA A 26 -5.10 1.47 1.42
C ALA A 26 -4.97 2.65 2.39
N LEU A 27 -5.09 3.88 1.89
CA LEU A 27 -5.06 5.09 2.71
C LEU A 27 -6.28 5.17 3.65
N GLN A 28 -7.48 4.85 3.16
CA GLN A 28 -8.68 4.76 4.01
C GLN A 28 -8.48 3.74 5.13
N GLN A 29 -8.00 2.53 4.82
CA GLN A 29 -7.78 1.50 5.83
C GLN A 29 -6.75 1.92 6.89
N VAL A 30 -5.69 2.63 6.49
CA VAL A 30 -4.72 3.20 7.43
C VAL A 30 -5.36 4.30 8.28
N ALA A 31 -6.16 5.17 7.68
CA ALA A 31 -6.86 6.24 8.40
C ALA A 31 -7.85 5.67 9.41
N ASP A 32 -8.67 4.70 9.01
CA ASP A 32 -9.60 4.00 9.90
C ASP A 32 -8.84 3.34 11.06
N ASN A 33 -7.72 2.67 10.77
CA ASN A 33 -6.86 2.09 11.81
C ASN A 33 -6.14 3.15 12.67
N ILE A 34 -6.00 4.41 12.25
CA ILE A 34 -5.46 5.48 13.11
C ILE A 34 -6.55 6.02 14.04
N LEU A 35 -7.77 6.14 13.52
CA LEU A 35 -8.92 6.67 14.25
C LEU A 35 -9.56 5.62 15.16
N ASP A 36 -9.25 4.34 14.97
CA ASP A 36 -9.74 3.24 15.82
C ASP A 36 -9.10 3.29 17.22
N PRO A 37 -9.88 3.57 18.28
CA PRO A 37 -9.37 3.61 19.65
C PRO A 37 -8.88 2.26 20.16
N ASN A 38 -9.23 1.15 19.49
CA ASN A 38 -8.79 -0.20 19.86
C ASN A 38 -7.42 -0.55 19.27
N THR A 39 -6.74 0.38 18.61
CA THR A 39 -5.43 0.14 17.99
C THR A 39 -4.32 0.91 18.68
N ASP A 40 -3.10 0.35 18.70
CA ASP A 40 -1.98 0.98 19.41
C ASP A 40 -1.64 2.37 18.82
N PRO A 41 -1.78 3.48 19.58
CA PRO A 41 -1.56 4.83 19.07
C PRO A 41 -0.08 5.15 18.81
N THR A 42 0.83 4.37 19.39
CA THR A 42 2.28 4.60 19.27
C THR A 42 2.89 3.89 18.06
N LYS A 43 2.18 2.92 17.49
CA LYS A 43 2.66 2.15 16.33
C LYS A 43 2.50 2.95 15.04
N LYS A 44 3.59 2.98 14.27
CA LYS A 44 3.63 3.64 12.96
C LYS A 44 2.84 2.79 11.95
N ARG A 45 1.81 3.38 11.33
CA ARG A 45 1.18 2.81 10.13
C ARG A 45 1.96 3.25 8.89
N LYS A 46 1.98 2.41 7.85
CA LYS A 46 2.69 2.68 6.59
C LYS A 46 1.84 2.27 5.41
N VAL A 47 1.92 3.03 4.33
CA VAL A 47 1.49 2.62 2.99
C VAL A 47 2.74 2.60 2.11
N GLN A 48 3.01 1.48 1.45
CA GLN A 48 4.10 1.29 0.52
C GLN A 48 3.56 1.02 -0.87
N LEU A 49 4.02 1.79 -1.84
CA LEU A 49 3.78 1.57 -3.26
C LEU A 49 5.05 0.99 -3.87
N ASN A 50 5.00 -0.26 -4.32
CA ASN A 50 6.08 -0.90 -5.06
C ASN A 50 5.73 -0.89 -6.54
N ILE A 51 6.59 -0.26 -7.33
CA ILE A 51 6.48 -0.24 -8.79
C ILE A 51 7.67 -1.03 -9.33
N THR A 52 7.38 -2.11 -10.03
CA THR A 52 8.38 -2.97 -10.65
C THR A 52 8.28 -2.84 -12.16
N LEU A 53 9.38 -2.46 -12.80
CA LEU A 53 9.50 -2.42 -14.25
C LEU A 53 10.41 -3.54 -14.72
N ALA A 54 9.82 -4.52 -15.40
CA ALA A 54 10.55 -5.60 -16.03
C ALA A 54 10.68 -5.29 -17.53
N PRO A 55 11.87 -4.89 -18.02
CA PRO A 55 12.08 -4.70 -19.45
C PRO A 55 12.05 -6.05 -20.16
N ASN A 56 11.52 -6.08 -21.38
CA ASN A 56 11.65 -7.27 -22.22
C ASN A 56 13.04 -7.34 -22.89
N GLU A 57 13.39 -8.51 -23.44
CA GLU A 57 14.71 -8.74 -24.06
C GLU A 57 15.00 -7.80 -25.24
N LYS A 58 13.96 -7.37 -25.95
CA LYS A 58 14.05 -6.43 -27.08
C LYS A 58 14.14 -4.96 -26.65
N ARG A 59 13.94 -4.67 -25.36
CA ARG A 59 13.82 -3.33 -24.75
C ARG A 59 12.84 -2.39 -25.47
N ASP A 60 11.85 -2.96 -26.16
CA ASP A 60 10.83 -2.22 -26.90
C ASP A 60 9.53 -2.07 -26.09
N ALA A 61 9.31 -2.96 -25.12
CA ALA A 61 8.26 -2.87 -24.11
C ALA A 61 8.80 -3.18 -22.70
N SER A 62 8.08 -2.75 -21.67
CA SER A 62 8.39 -3.05 -20.28
C SER A 62 7.09 -3.34 -19.55
N ASP A 63 7.04 -4.47 -18.85
CA ASP A 63 5.92 -4.78 -17.97
C ASP A 63 6.03 -3.93 -16.71
N VAL A 64 4.94 -3.25 -16.38
CA VAL A 64 4.83 -2.41 -15.19
C VAL A 64 3.88 -3.08 -14.21
N THR A 65 4.41 -3.58 -13.12
CA THR A 65 3.63 -4.15 -12.02
C THR A 65 3.60 -3.16 -10.88
N VAL A 66 2.40 -2.89 -10.34
CA VAL A 66 2.22 -2.01 -9.19
C VAL A 66 1.54 -2.76 -8.06
N GLU A 67 2.22 -2.81 -6.92
CA GLU A 67 1.73 -3.39 -5.68
C GLU A 67 1.57 -2.31 -4.61
N VAL A 68 0.44 -2.33 -3.90
CA VAL A 68 0.19 -1.49 -2.72
C VAL A 68 0.20 -2.38 -1.49
N LYS A 69 1.07 -2.10 -0.52
CA LYS A 69 1.15 -2.82 0.76
C LYS A 69 0.87 -1.85 1.90
N THR A 70 0.03 -2.27 2.84
CA THR A 70 -0.26 -1.51 4.07
C THR A 70 0.31 -2.21 5.29
N THR A 71 0.76 -1.43 6.25
CA THR A 71 1.17 -1.90 7.57
C THR A 71 0.32 -1.15 8.57
N LEU A 72 -0.54 -1.88 9.28
CA LEU A 72 -1.47 -1.36 10.28
C LEU A 72 -0.93 -1.58 11.69
N ALA A 73 -1.44 -0.80 12.64
CA ALA A 73 -1.21 -1.07 14.04
C ALA A 73 -2.04 -2.29 14.48
N PRO A 74 -1.48 -3.17 15.32
CA PRO A 74 -2.23 -4.27 15.90
C PRO A 74 -3.33 -3.74 16.82
N GLU A 75 -4.41 -4.49 16.91
CA GLU A 75 -5.45 -4.27 17.92
C GLU A 75 -4.87 -4.51 19.31
N VAL A 76 -5.24 -3.66 20.26
CA VAL A 76 -4.90 -3.81 21.67
C VAL A 76 -5.76 -4.96 22.20
N GLY A 77 -5.15 -6.14 22.31
CA GLY A 77 -5.84 -7.34 22.76
C GLY A 77 -6.50 -7.15 24.12
N SER A 78 -7.82 -7.30 24.16
CA SER A 78 -8.58 -7.38 25.41
C SER A 78 -8.39 -8.77 26.00
N THR A 79 -7.48 -8.90 26.97
CA THR A 79 -7.42 -10.10 27.80
C THR A 79 -8.58 -10.02 28.81
N ASN A 80 -9.61 -10.84 28.58
CA ASN A 80 -10.62 -11.12 29.59
C ASN A 80 -9.93 -11.99 30.66
N TYR A 81 -9.57 -11.40 31.79
CA TYR A 81 -9.37 -12.16 33.02
C TYR A 81 -10.74 -12.64 33.48
N ASP A 82 -11.27 -13.67 32.82
CA ASP A 82 -12.40 -14.40 33.34
C ASP A 82 -11.90 -15.16 34.56
N ALA A 83 -12.37 -14.68 35.71
CA ALA A 83 -11.91 -15.08 37.01
C ALA A 83 -12.22 -16.57 37.22
N PHE A 84 -11.20 -17.43 37.11
CA PHE A 84 -11.14 -18.63 37.92
C PHE A 84 -11.06 -18.18 39.38
N ARG A 85 -12.23 -17.90 39.95
CA ARG A 85 -12.51 -17.92 41.38
C ARG A 85 -12.61 -19.40 41.78
N PRO A 86 -11.60 -19.99 42.45
CA PRO A 86 -11.85 -21.13 43.32
C PRO A 86 -12.66 -20.71 44.55
#